data_AF-A0A8S9W4H3-F1
#
_entry.id   AF-A0A8S9W4H3-F1
#
_cell.length_a   1.000
_cell.length_b   1.000
_cell.length_c   1.000
_cell.angle_alpha   90.00
_cell.angle_beta   90.00
_cell.angle_gamma   90.00
#
_symmetry.space_group_name_H-M   'P 1'
#
loop_
_entity.id
_entity.type
_entity.pdbx_description
1 polymer ?
#
loop_
_entity_poly.entity_id
_entity_poly.type
_entity_poly.pdbx_seq_one_letter_code
_entity_poly.pdbx_strand_id
1 'polypeptide(L)'
;MLEPTLITWILVIFGLLFIFLPMLFIQLLMVLRPHSQKTRDICIGKGEDWRDKTHFRMSFGAGWADLVIWLPLLAAGSIGVLMGQAWGYALWAASGAISVYINIVLWFSEREYVYPAYGPLVYYTYFWGFFVYWGVAVVVYSVLRLVTI
;
A
#
# COMPACT_ATOMS: atom_id res chain seq x y z
N MET A 1 4.96 -12.55 25.32
CA MET A 1 5.14 -11.34 24.49
C MET A 1 5.99 -11.75 23.28
N LEU A 2 5.55 -11.44 22.07
CA LEU A 2 6.21 -11.88 20.84
C LEU A 2 7.33 -10.90 20.46
N GLU A 3 8.53 -11.09 21.01
CA GLU A 3 9.65 -10.17 20.81
C GLU A 3 9.98 -9.90 19.33
N PRO A 4 10.20 -8.64 18.93
CA PRO A 4 10.61 -8.31 17.57
C PRO A 4 11.89 -9.04 17.16
N THR A 5 11.83 -9.78 16.05
CA THR A 5 13.00 -10.46 15.48
C THR A 5 13.70 -9.55 14.47
N LEU A 6 14.87 -9.99 13.96
CA LEU A 6 15.51 -9.33 12.82
C LEU A 6 14.56 -9.21 11.61
N ILE A 7 13.75 -10.25 11.36
CA ILE A 7 12.76 -10.25 10.27
C ILE A 7 11.69 -9.20 10.53
N THR A 8 11.22 -9.06 11.78
CA THR A 8 10.29 -7.98 12.16
C THR A 8 10.84 -6.62 11.75
N TRP A 9 12.09 -6.32 12.11
CA TRP A 9 12.72 -5.04 11.81
C TRP A 9 12.86 -4.80 10.30
N ILE A 10 13.28 -5.81 9.54
CA ILE A 10 13.38 -5.71 8.07
C ILE A 10 12.01 -5.36 7.46
N LEU A 11 10.96 -6.09 7.85
CA LEU A 11 9.62 -5.91 7.31
C LEU A 11 9.01 -4.55 7.72
N VAL A 12 9.23 -4.11 8.96
CA VAL A 12 8.74 -2.79 9.44
C VAL A 12 9.48 -1.65 8.73
N ILE A 13 10.81 -1.69 8.63
CA ILE A 13 11.59 -0.64 7.97
C ILE A 13 11.25 -0.57 6.48
N PHE A 14 11.16 -1.73 5.81
CA PHE A 14 10.76 -1.79 4.41
C PHE A 14 9.35 -1.23 4.21
N GLY A 15 8.39 -1.67 5.02
CA GLY A 15 7.01 -1.18 4.98
C GLY A 15 6.92 0.32 5.25
N LEU A 16 7.71 0.85 6.19
CA LEU A 16 7.75 2.28 6.47
C LEU A 16 8.29 3.09 5.27
N LEU A 17 9.46 2.72 4.75
CA LEU A 17 10.18 3.50 3.75
C LEU A 17 9.58 3.40 2.35
N PHE A 18 9.20 2.20 1.93
CA PHE A 18 8.81 1.95 0.54
C PHE A 18 7.30 1.89 0.33
N ILE A 19 6.50 1.83 1.39
CA ILE A 19 5.05 1.66 1.30
C ILE A 19 4.33 2.79 2.02
N PHE A 20 4.51 2.91 3.34
CA PHE A 20 3.80 3.88 4.17
C PHE A 20 4.11 5.32 3.80
N LEU A 21 5.39 5.72 3.72
CA LEU A 21 5.76 7.11 3.43
C LEU A 21 5.32 7.57 2.02
N PRO A 22 5.55 6.80 0.94
CA PRO A 22 5.04 7.15 -0.38
C PRO A 22 3.51 7.26 -0.43
N MET A 23 2.80 6.32 0.19
CA MET A 23 1.33 6.33 0.23
C MET A 23 0.80 7.52 1.03
N LEU A 24 1.35 7.79 2.21
CA LEU A 24 0.97 8.93 3.01
C LEU A 24 1.19 10.24 2.23
N PHE A 25 2.32 10.37 1.53
CA PHE A 25 2.59 11.54 0.69
C PHE A 25 1.54 11.71 -0.42
N ILE A 26 1.24 10.64 -1.17
CA ILE A 26 0.26 10.67 -2.26
C ILE A 26 -1.14 10.99 -1.72
N GLN A 27 -1.56 10.35 -0.65
CA GLN A 27 -2.90 10.53 -0.07
C GLN A 27 -3.06 11.93 0.54
N LEU A 28 -2.05 12.45 1.24
CA LEU A 28 -2.06 13.84 1.72
C LEU A 28 -2.14 14.83 0.57
N LEU A 29 -1.41 14.59 -0.52
CA LEU A 29 -1.50 15.44 -1.71
C LEU A 29 -2.91 15.43 -2.30
N MET A 30 -3.55 14.26 -2.36
CA MET A 30 -4.90 14.09 -2.87
C MET A 30 -5.94 14.80 -2.00
N VAL A 31 -5.80 14.75 -0.67
CA VAL A 31 -6.72 15.46 0.25
C VAL A 31 -6.50 16.97 0.22
N LEU A 32 -5.25 17.42 0.26
CA LEU A 32 -4.91 18.84 0.40
C LEU A 32 -5.00 19.60 -0.93
N ARG A 33 -4.78 18.92 -2.06
CA ARG A 33 -4.71 19.55 -3.40
C ARG A 33 -5.39 18.70 -4.49
N PRO A 34 -6.65 18.26 -4.31
CA PRO A 34 -7.31 17.27 -5.16
C PRO A 34 -7.38 17.64 -6.65
N HIS A 35 -7.43 18.92 -6.97
CA HIS A 35 -7.54 19.41 -8.35
C HIS A 35 -6.23 19.97 -8.93
N SER A 36 -5.12 19.84 -8.21
CA SER A 36 -3.81 20.29 -8.70
C SER A 36 -3.33 19.42 -9.86
N GLN A 37 -2.58 20.02 -10.79
CA GLN A 37 -1.95 19.29 -11.89
C GLN A 37 -1.12 18.11 -11.36
N LYS A 38 -0.34 18.33 -10.30
CA LYS A 38 0.45 17.28 -9.64
C LYS A 38 -0.39 16.08 -9.19
N THR A 39 -1.60 16.31 -8.65
CA THR A 39 -2.50 15.22 -8.24
C THR A 39 -3.09 14.50 -9.44
N ARG A 40 -3.45 15.24 -10.50
CA ARG A 40 -3.92 14.67 -11.76
C ARG A 40 -2.86 13.82 -12.45
N ASP A 41 -1.61 14.28 -12.44
CA ASP A 41 -0.46 13.57 -13.01
C ASP A 41 -0.19 12.26 -12.26
N ILE A 42 -0.28 12.28 -10.92
CA ILE A 42 -0.10 11.09 -10.08
C ILE A 42 -1.26 10.10 -10.22
N CYS A 43 -2.50 10.59 -10.35
CA CYS A 43 -3.70 9.77 -10.53
C CYS A 43 -4.00 9.43 -12.01
N ILE A 44 -3.07 9.75 -12.91
CA ILE A 44 -2.94 9.28 -14.31
C ILE A 44 -4.06 9.65 -15.30
N GLY A 45 -4.84 10.70 -15.03
CA GLY A 45 -5.79 11.21 -16.03
C GLY A 45 -5.06 11.96 -17.17
N LYS A 46 -4.49 11.23 -18.13
CA LYS A 46 -3.70 11.77 -19.27
C LYS A 46 -4.54 12.52 -20.31
N GLY A 47 -5.86 12.45 -20.21
CA GLY A 47 -6.80 13.17 -21.06
C GLY A 47 -8.06 13.60 -20.29
N GLU A 48 -9.00 14.18 -21.03
CA GLU A 48 -10.29 14.62 -20.49
C GLU A 48 -11.46 13.73 -20.93
N ASP A 49 -11.17 12.52 -21.42
CA ASP A 49 -12.20 11.59 -21.82
C ASP A 49 -12.92 10.99 -20.60
N TRP A 50 -14.02 10.26 -20.86
CA TRP A 50 -14.83 9.69 -19.78
C TRP A 50 -14.07 8.59 -19.01
N ARG A 51 -13.13 7.89 -19.66
CA ARG A 51 -12.36 6.77 -19.10
C ARG A 51 -11.31 7.30 -18.12
N ASP A 52 -10.58 8.35 -18.50
CA ASP A 52 -9.62 9.06 -17.66
C ASP A 52 -10.28 9.69 -16.44
N LYS A 53 -11.45 10.32 -16.64
CA LYS A 53 -12.25 10.88 -15.53
C LYS A 53 -12.73 9.79 -14.56
N THR A 54 -13.10 8.63 -15.07
CA THR A 54 -13.55 7.49 -14.26
C THR A 54 -12.39 6.87 -13.49
N HIS A 55 -11.26 6.68 -14.16
CA HIS A 55 -10.02 6.21 -13.55
C HIS A 55 -9.57 7.13 -12.43
N PHE A 56 -9.50 8.45 -12.68
CA PHE A 56 -9.16 9.43 -11.66
C PHE A 56 -10.07 9.31 -10.43
N ARG A 57 -11.40 9.18 -10.61
CA ARG A 57 -12.35 9.03 -9.49
C ARG A 57 -12.14 7.73 -8.72
N MET A 58 -11.82 6.64 -9.41
CA MET A 58 -11.53 5.35 -8.79
C MET A 58 -10.26 5.45 -7.95
N SER A 59 -9.16 5.92 -8.52
CA SER A 59 -7.88 6.14 -7.84
C SER A 59 -8.02 7.11 -6.67
N PHE A 60 -8.84 8.16 -6.85
CA PHE A 60 -9.18 9.10 -5.78
C PHE A 60 -9.93 8.45 -4.62
N GLY A 61 -10.95 7.63 -4.93
CA GLY A 61 -11.68 6.87 -3.92
C GLY A 61 -10.80 5.86 -3.19
N ALA A 62 -9.91 5.16 -3.91
CA ALA A 62 -8.94 4.25 -3.32
C ALA A 62 -7.97 4.99 -2.37
N GLY A 63 -7.43 6.14 -2.77
CA GLY A 63 -6.59 6.96 -1.90
C GLY A 63 -7.28 7.41 -0.61
N TRP A 64 -8.59 7.72 -0.66
CA TRP A 64 -9.37 8.01 0.54
C TRP A 64 -9.58 6.77 1.42
N ALA A 65 -9.90 5.62 0.81
CA ALA A 65 -10.04 4.37 1.54
C ALA A 65 -8.74 4.00 2.24
N ASP A 66 -7.60 4.20 1.59
CA ASP A 66 -6.31 3.93 2.21
C ASP A 66 -6.04 4.87 3.39
N LEU A 67 -6.31 6.17 3.26
CA LEU A 67 -6.06 7.13 4.33
C LEU A 67 -6.91 6.86 5.58
N VAL A 68 -8.17 6.47 5.38
CA VAL A 68 -9.14 6.29 6.48
C VAL A 68 -9.07 4.88 7.08
N ILE A 69 -8.75 3.87 6.28
CA ILE A 69 -8.82 2.46 6.68
C ILE A 69 -7.43 1.83 6.72
N TRP A 70 -6.74 1.80 5.58
CA TRP A 70 -5.56 0.96 5.43
C TRP A 70 -4.31 1.52 6.14
N LEU A 71 -4.03 2.82 6.04
CA LEU A 71 -2.91 3.47 6.73
C LEU A 71 -3.02 3.39 8.26
N PRO A 72 -4.18 3.70 8.90
CA PRO A 72 -4.35 3.51 10.33
C PRO A 72 -4.14 2.05 10.75
N LEU A 73 -4.66 1.10 9.97
CA LEU A 73 -4.48 -0.33 10.21
C LEU A 73 -2.99 -0.74 10.13
N LEU A 74 -2.28 -0.27 9.10
CA LEU A 74 -0.85 -0.51 8.93
C LEU A 74 -0.03 0.09 10.08
N ALA A 75 -0.32 1.32 10.47
CA ALA A 75 0.36 2.01 11.57
C ALA A 75 0.12 1.28 12.90
N ALA A 76 -1.14 1.00 13.24
CA ALA A 76 -1.50 0.29 14.46
C ALA A 76 -0.90 -1.13 14.50
N GLY A 77 -0.97 -1.87 13.40
CA GLY A 77 -0.34 -3.19 13.27
C GLY A 77 1.17 -3.13 13.49
N SER A 78 1.84 -2.17 12.86
CA SER A 78 3.29 -1.98 13.02
C SER A 78 3.68 -1.65 14.47
N ILE A 79 2.93 -0.76 15.14
CA ILE A 79 3.13 -0.43 16.56
C ILE A 79 2.93 -1.67 17.44
N GLY A 80 1.83 -2.39 17.26
CA GLY A 80 1.54 -3.60 18.02
C GLY A 80 2.62 -4.68 17.84
N VAL A 81 3.11 -4.87 16.61
CA VAL A 81 4.21 -5.80 16.30
C VAL A 81 5.50 -5.40 17.01
N LEU A 82 5.87 -4.12 16.98
CA LEU A 82 7.06 -3.61 17.68
C LEU A 82 6.94 -3.72 19.21
N MET A 83 5.72 -3.60 19.75
CA MET A 83 5.41 -3.83 21.15
C MET A 83 5.25 -5.32 21.52
N GLY A 84 5.45 -6.23 20.57
CA GLY A 84 5.33 -7.68 20.77
C GLY A 84 3.92 -8.16 21.12
N GLN A 85 2.89 -7.43 20.72
CA GLN A 85 1.49 -7.73 20.98
C GLN A 85 0.88 -8.61 19.88
N ALA A 86 0.15 -9.65 20.26
CA ALA A 86 -0.47 -10.58 19.31
C ALA A 86 -1.47 -9.89 18.37
N TRP A 87 -2.28 -8.95 18.88
CA TRP A 87 -3.20 -8.16 18.05
C TRP A 87 -2.47 -7.35 16.98
N GLY A 88 -1.22 -6.93 17.23
CA GLY A 88 -0.39 -6.22 16.25
C GLY A 88 -0.16 -7.06 15.01
N TYR A 89 0.25 -8.32 15.18
CA TYR A 89 0.44 -9.26 14.08
C TYR A 89 -0.88 -9.56 13.34
N ALA A 90 -2.01 -9.63 14.04
CA ALA A 90 -3.32 -9.81 13.40
C ALA A 90 -3.70 -8.62 12.50
N LEU A 91 -3.53 -7.38 12.99
CA LEU A 91 -3.77 -6.18 12.18
C LEU A 91 -2.78 -6.06 11.02
N TRP A 92 -1.52 -6.47 11.23
CA TRP A 92 -0.50 -6.46 10.18
C TRP A 92 -0.82 -7.47 9.08
N ALA A 93 -1.27 -8.68 9.44
CA ALA A 93 -1.77 -9.67 8.49
C ALA A 93 -2.98 -9.14 7.69
N ALA A 94 -3.94 -8.50 8.36
CA ALA A 94 -5.10 -7.90 7.68
C ALA A 94 -4.67 -6.78 6.72
N SER A 95 -3.77 -5.90 7.13
CA SER A 95 -3.21 -4.84 6.28
C SER A 95 -2.47 -5.41 5.07
N GLY A 96 -1.65 -6.46 5.27
CA GLY A 96 -0.97 -7.17 4.20
C GLY A 96 -1.94 -7.83 3.22
N ALA A 97 -3.01 -8.46 3.71
CA ALA A 97 -4.03 -9.07 2.86
C ALA A 97 -4.78 -8.04 2.01
N ILE A 98 -5.18 -6.90 2.60
CA ILE A 98 -5.79 -5.78 1.85
C ILE A 98 -4.82 -5.27 0.78
N SER A 99 -3.56 -5.07 1.15
CA SER A 99 -2.51 -4.62 0.23
C SER A 99 -2.36 -5.57 -0.96
N VAL A 100 -2.27 -6.88 -0.73
CA VAL A 100 -2.18 -7.88 -1.80
C VAL A 100 -3.42 -7.83 -2.70
N TYR A 101 -4.61 -7.83 -2.12
CA TYR A 101 -5.85 -7.84 -2.87
C TYR A 101 -5.96 -6.63 -3.81
N ILE A 102 -5.81 -5.42 -3.28
CA ILE A 102 -6.00 -4.21 -4.09
C ILE A 102 -4.88 -4.05 -5.13
N ASN A 103 -3.63 -4.36 -4.78
CA ASN A 103 -2.51 -4.16 -5.71
C ASN A 103 -2.47 -5.22 -6.82
N ILE A 104 -3.02 -6.41 -6.61
CA ILE A 104 -3.25 -7.36 -7.72
C ILE A 104 -4.27 -6.77 -8.70
N VAL A 105 -5.37 -6.17 -8.23
CA VAL A 105 -6.34 -5.51 -9.12
C VAL A 105 -5.67 -4.38 -9.91
N LEU A 106 -4.90 -3.52 -9.22
CA LEU A 106 -4.17 -2.41 -9.84
C LEU A 106 -3.11 -2.88 -10.84
N TRP A 107 -2.49 -4.05 -10.62
CA TRP A 107 -1.56 -4.65 -11.58
C TRP A 107 -2.16 -4.95 -12.95
N PHE A 108 -3.49 -5.09 -13.03
CA PHE A 108 -4.19 -5.28 -14.30
C PHE A 108 -4.83 -3.97 -14.77
N SER A 109 -5.49 -3.21 -13.89
CA SER A 109 -6.22 -2.00 -14.29
C SER A 109 -5.29 -0.84 -14.68
N GLU A 110 -4.12 -0.73 -14.06
CA GLU A 110 -3.20 0.41 -14.20
C GLU A 110 -2.17 0.21 -15.31
N ARG A 111 -2.19 -0.96 -15.97
CA ARG A 111 -1.13 -1.35 -16.90
C ARG A 111 -1.02 -0.39 -18.07
N GLU A 112 -2.14 -0.03 -18.70
CA GLU A 112 -2.15 0.90 -19.84
C GLU A 112 -1.72 2.32 -19.45
N TYR A 113 -1.93 2.69 -18.19
CA TYR A 113 -1.67 4.04 -17.67
C TYR A 113 -0.19 4.25 -17.27
N VAL A 114 0.40 3.25 -16.61
CA VAL A 114 1.75 3.33 -16.02
C VAL A 114 2.82 2.63 -16.86
N TYR A 115 2.53 1.43 -17.37
CA TYR A 115 3.54 0.56 -17.99
C TYR A 115 4.26 1.21 -19.18
N PRO A 116 3.58 1.91 -20.12
CA PRO A 116 4.26 2.54 -21.25
C PRO A 116 5.23 3.66 -20.86
N ALA A 117 4.99 4.33 -19.73
CA ALA A 117 5.79 5.47 -19.29
C ALA A 117 7.02 5.07 -18.44
N TYR A 118 6.92 3.98 -17.67
CA TYR A 118 7.94 3.62 -16.68
C TYR A 118 8.60 2.25 -16.93
N GLY A 119 8.08 1.47 -17.88
CA GLY A 119 8.61 0.17 -18.25
C GLY A 119 8.35 -0.95 -17.21
N PRO A 120 8.74 -2.19 -17.53
CA PRO A 120 8.37 -3.37 -16.76
C PRO A 120 8.92 -3.37 -15.34
N LEU A 121 10.20 -3.03 -15.18
CA LEU A 121 10.87 -3.16 -13.88
C LEU A 121 10.19 -2.28 -12.84
N VAL A 122 10.00 -0.99 -13.15
CA VAL A 122 9.39 -0.01 -12.23
C VAL A 122 7.92 -0.35 -11.97
N TYR A 123 7.21 -0.84 -12.98
CA TYR A 123 5.81 -1.27 -12.84
C TYR A 123 5.63 -2.47 -11.90
N TYR A 124 6.41 -3.54 -12.08
CA TYR A 124 6.34 -4.77 -11.28
C TYR A 124 7.11 -4.73 -9.95
N THR A 125 7.73 -3.59 -9.62
CA THR A 125 8.41 -3.38 -8.33
C THR A 125 7.82 -2.18 -7.61
N TYR A 126 8.14 -0.97 -8.05
CA TYR A 126 7.84 0.26 -7.31
C TYR A 126 6.35 0.60 -7.23
N PHE A 127 5.62 0.53 -8.36
CA PHE A 127 4.23 0.94 -8.37
C PHE A 127 3.31 -0.05 -7.66
N TRP A 128 3.40 -1.34 -8.00
CA TRP A 128 2.45 -2.35 -7.52
C TRP A 128 3.11 -3.55 -6.85
N GLY A 129 4.35 -3.86 -7.24
CA GLY A 129 5.04 -5.07 -6.79
C GLY A 129 5.38 -5.08 -5.30
N PHE A 130 6.01 -4.02 -4.79
CA PHE A 130 6.44 -3.93 -3.40
C PHE A 130 5.26 -4.11 -2.43
N PHE A 131 4.09 -3.57 -2.76
CA PHE A 131 2.87 -3.74 -1.99
C PHE A 131 2.41 -5.21 -1.94
N VAL A 132 2.49 -5.92 -3.07
CA VAL A 132 2.14 -7.35 -3.14
C VAL A 132 3.18 -8.20 -2.41
N TYR A 133 4.47 -8.05 -2.73
CA TYR A 133 5.54 -8.87 -2.15
C TYR A 133 5.63 -8.68 -0.64
N TRP A 134 5.60 -7.43 -0.18
CA TRP A 134 5.58 -7.12 1.25
C TRP A 134 4.30 -7.60 1.92
N GLY A 135 3.13 -7.42 1.27
CA GLY A 135 1.86 -7.87 1.83
C GLY A 135 1.80 -9.38 2.04
N VAL A 136 2.26 -10.17 1.06
CA VAL A 136 2.39 -11.63 1.19
C VAL A 136 3.36 -11.99 2.32
N ALA A 137 4.55 -11.35 2.35
CA ALA A 137 5.55 -11.63 3.37
C ALA A 137 5.03 -11.35 4.78
N VAL A 138 4.33 -10.23 4.98
CA VAL A 138 3.75 -9.84 6.27
C VAL A 138 2.61 -10.76 6.68
N VAL A 139 1.75 -11.18 5.76
CA VAL A 139 0.68 -12.15 6.05
C VAL A 139 1.29 -13.46 6.54
N VAL A 140 2.22 -14.04 5.76
CA VAL A 140 2.88 -15.30 6.11
C VAL A 140 3.63 -15.18 7.43
N TYR A 141 4.43 -14.13 7.60
CA TYR A 141 5.20 -13.91 8.83
C TYR A 141 4.29 -13.74 10.04
N SER A 142 3.21 -12.98 9.93
CA SER A 142 2.27 -12.76 11.02
C SER A 142 1.55 -14.05 11.43
N VAL A 143 1.11 -14.85 10.47
CA VAL A 143 0.50 -16.17 10.74
C VAL A 143 1.50 -17.08 11.46
N LEU A 144 2.73 -17.19 10.95
CA LEU A 144 3.76 -18.01 11.58
C LEU A 144 4.01 -17.57 13.03
N ARG A 145 4.15 -16.27 13.27
CA ARG A 145 4.38 -15.72 14.61
C ARG A 145 3.22 -15.99 15.57
N LEU A 146 1.97 -15.92 15.09
CA LEU A 146 0.77 -16.16 15.88
C LEU A 146 0.57 -17.65 16.21
N VAL A 147 0.93 -18.57 15.31
CA VAL A 147 0.80 -20.02 15.54
C VAL A 147 1.90 -20.56 16.45
N THR A 148 3.03 -19.86 16.56
CA THR A 148 4.12 -20.20 17.48
C THR A 148 3.96 -19.62 18.89
N ILE A 149 2.80 -19.03 19.21
CA ILE A 149 2.46 -18.52 20.56
C ILE A 149 2.13 -19.66 21.50
#